data_AF-A0A6A4JPW0-F1
#
_entry.id   AF-A0A6A4JPW0-F1
#
_cell.length_a   1.000
_cell.length_b   1.000
_cell.length_c   1.000
_cell.angle_alpha   90.00
_cell.angle_beta   90.00
_cell.angle_gamma   90.00
#
_symmetry.space_group_name_H-M   'P 1'
#
loop_
_entity.id
_entity.type
_entity.pdbx_description
1 polymer ?
#
loop_
_entity_poly.entity_id
_entity_poly.type
_entity_poly.pdbx_seq_one_letter_code
_entity_poly.pdbx_strand_id
1 'polypeptide(L)'
;MAEVKEHQKKKTKKAWWKHMDPKDKSYMDELPDEDFELNTVTTVNPYLFADEVDEAKRDKEYQRKVKIAIMRREMQSKANQRQDREFIKKTNDKAGPAWYQDLSTRQMELTDDLPNMLLRDMECKMIDQTQSYLRDLGITPYVKGTIVTKALKESNCDPVKFLIIIQKAIAKIEQAEYEEDFEKFKLDRIPHSSFSVNERLLLSAAFYTHFPIFTKKLTKILPPPPEPLRVKWAEKKKKKKRTYSSPYLEPQPINEMCWYEERALKDLKNKVLKQMAKQEARDRYLESLRPKKAAEQQQEAEEKDKDSENWDDWLEDEDDQRQEKPVTKKPKKLTSLEELDVVLKDDENHLIANPISDTNLYGASSTLKKELGNHAYCGLFLVGSKHKLSHQPPNHKERFPPCTTRK
;
A
#
# COMPACT_ATOMS: atom_id res chain seq x y z
N MET A 1 12.31 -56.29 9.73
CA MET A 1 11.40 -55.15 10.06
C MET A 1 12.04 -53.76 9.89
N ALA A 2 13.37 -53.61 9.82
CA ALA A 2 14.02 -52.31 9.59
C ALA A 2 13.97 -51.84 8.12
N GLU A 3 14.10 -52.74 7.15
CA GLU A 3 14.15 -52.39 5.72
C GLU A 3 12.82 -51.87 5.15
N VAL A 4 11.67 -52.33 5.68
CA VAL A 4 10.34 -51.88 5.26
C VAL A 4 10.10 -50.41 5.65
N LYS A 5 10.64 -49.97 6.79
CA LYS A 5 10.53 -48.57 7.25
C LYS A 5 11.42 -47.63 6.44
N GLU A 6 12.56 -48.11 5.94
CA GLU A 6 13.44 -47.30 5.09
C GLU A 6 12.89 -47.13 3.68
N HIS A 7 12.24 -48.17 3.14
CA HIS A 7 11.60 -48.11 1.83
C HIS A 7 10.36 -47.20 1.81
N GLN A 8 9.60 -47.13 2.92
CA GLN A 8 8.51 -46.17 3.08
C GLN A 8 9.01 -44.72 3.22
N LYS A 9 10.10 -44.48 3.98
CA LYS A 9 10.72 -43.14 4.09
C LYS A 9 11.31 -42.62 2.76
N LYS A 10 11.83 -43.51 1.91
CA LYS A 10 12.32 -43.14 0.56
C LYS A 10 11.17 -42.84 -0.41
N LYS A 11 10.02 -43.53 -0.30
CA LYS A 11 8.82 -43.23 -1.10
C LYS A 11 8.15 -41.91 -0.70
N THR A 12 8.09 -41.59 0.60
CA THR A 12 7.53 -40.30 1.07
C THR A 12 8.42 -39.11 0.73
N LYS A 13 9.75 -39.26 0.79
CA LYS A 13 10.68 -38.20 0.30
C LYS A 13 10.58 -37.96 -1.20
N LYS A 14 10.37 -39.00 -2.02
CA LYS A 14 10.17 -38.85 -3.48
C LYS A 14 8.82 -38.22 -3.84
N ALA A 15 7.79 -38.39 -3.00
CA ALA A 15 6.51 -37.70 -3.14
C ALA A 15 6.59 -36.22 -2.76
N TRP A 16 7.40 -35.88 -1.75
CA TRP A 16 7.58 -34.49 -1.29
C TRP A 16 8.28 -33.58 -2.32
N TRP A 17 9.14 -34.13 -3.16
CA TRP A 17 9.83 -33.38 -4.21
C TRP A 17 8.98 -33.10 -5.45
N LYS A 18 7.86 -33.81 -5.65
CA LYS A 18 6.95 -33.54 -6.77
C LYS A 18 6.19 -32.21 -6.59
N HIS A 19 5.74 -31.92 -5.37
CA HIS A 19 5.01 -30.69 -5.03
C HIS A 19 5.85 -29.39 -5.00
N MET A 20 7.12 -29.44 -5.39
CA MET A 20 8.04 -28.28 -5.41
C MET A 20 8.29 -27.73 -6.82
N ASP A 21 7.70 -28.31 -7.86
CA ASP A 21 7.76 -27.77 -9.21
C ASP A 21 6.74 -26.62 -9.38
N PRO A 22 7.12 -25.41 -9.84
CA PRO A 22 6.20 -24.32 -10.16
C PRO A 22 5.19 -24.63 -11.28
N LYS A 23 5.31 -25.82 -11.89
CA LYS A 23 4.41 -26.37 -12.91
C LYS A 23 3.45 -27.42 -12.36
N ASP A 24 3.61 -27.84 -11.10
CA ASP A 24 2.78 -28.88 -10.52
C ASP A 24 1.41 -28.29 -10.11
N LYS A 25 0.39 -28.64 -10.89
CA LYS A 25 -1.00 -28.25 -10.68
C LYS A 25 -1.73 -29.22 -9.75
N SER A 26 -1.04 -30.09 -9.01
CA SER A 26 -1.65 -31.13 -8.16
C SER A 26 -2.67 -30.59 -7.15
N TYR A 27 -2.59 -29.31 -6.82
CA TYR A 27 -3.55 -28.64 -5.97
C TYR A 27 -4.94 -28.43 -6.64
N MET A 28 -5.01 -28.52 -7.97
CA MET A 28 -6.27 -28.55 -8.72
C MET A 28 -6.95 -29.93 -8.68
N ASP A 29 -6.22 -30.98 -8.25
CA ASP A 29 -6.74 -32.36 -8.15
C ASP A 29 -7.44 -32.63 -6.80
N GLU A 30 -7.47 -31.65 -5.88
CA GLU A 30 -8.24 -31.70 -4.62
C GLU A 30 -9.62 -31.02 -4.75
N LEU A 31 -10.16 -30.92 -5.97
CA LEU A 31 -11.57 -30.59 -6.15
C LEU A 31 -12.40 -31.83 -5.80
N PRO A 32 -13.53 -31.72 -5.07
CA PRO A 32 -14.45 -32.84 -4.88
C PRO A 32 -14.82 -33.40 -6.26
N ASP A 33 -14.79 -34.73 -6.40
CA ASP A 33 -15.28 -35.39 -7.61
C ASP A 33 -16.69 -34.87 -7.91
N GLU A 34 -16.95 -34.56 -9.18
CA GLU A 34 -18.26 -34.07 -9.59
C GLU A 34 -19.32 -35.13 -9.21
N ASP A 35 -20.12 -34.83 -8.18
CA ASP A 35 -21.31 -35.60 -7.86
C ASP A 35 -22.29 -35.43 -9.03
N PHE A 36 -22.20 -36.35 -9.99
CA PHE A 36 -23.12 -36.51 -11.09
C PHE A 36 -24.43 -37.09 -10.55
N GLU A 37 -25.18 -36.30 -9.78
CA GLU A 37 -26.56 -36.61 -9.46
C GLU A 37 -27.37 -36.53 -10.76
N LEU A 38 -27.69 -37.70 -11.32
CA LEU A 38 -28.71 -37.80 -12.36
C LEU A 38 -30.00 -37.20 -11.80
N ASN A 39 -30.41 -36.05 -12.37
CA ASN A 39 -31.71 -35.46 -12.11
C ASN A 39 -32.79 -36.52 -12.40
N THR A 40 -33.36 -37.07 -11.34
CA THR A 40 -34.61 -37.79 -11.42
C THR A 40 -35.68 -36.79 -11.84
N VAL A 41 -36.44 -37.18 -12.86
CA VAL A 41 -37.46 -36.37 -13.54
C VAL A 41 -38.42 -35.81 -12.50
N THR A 42 -38.22 -34.56 -12.13
CA THR A 42 -39.15 -33.81 -11.30
C THR A 42 -40.22 -33.25 -12.21
N THR A 43 -41.47 -33.52 -11.85
CA THR A 43 -42.72 -33.05 -12.46
C THR A 43 -42.58 -31.64 -13.02
N VAL A 44 -42.61 -31.53 -14.35
CA VAL A 44 -42.58 -30.27 -15.09
C VAL A 44 -43.92 -29.58 -14.88
N ASN A 45 -43.89 -28.43 -14.20
CA ASN A 45 -45.04 -27.55 -14.05
C ASN A 45 -45.46 -27.04 -15.45
N PRO A 46 -46.69 -27.27 -15.94
CA PRO A 46 -47.07 -27.06 -17.35
C PRO A 46 -47.17 -25.58 -17.79
N TYR A 47 -46.79 -24.64 -16.95
CA TYR A 47 -46.88 -23.19 -17.19
C TYR A 47 -45.53 -22.46 -17.26
N LEU A 48 -44.42 -23.19 -17.26
CA LEU A 48 -43.09 -22.60 -17.47
C LEU A 48 -42.73 -22.68 -18.96
N PHE A 49 -42.38 -21.55 -19.56
CA PHE A 49 -41.93 -21.52 -20.95
C PHE A 49 -40.59 -22.26 -21.06
N ALA A 50 -40.37 -22.97 -22.18
CA ALA A 50 -39.14 -23.74 -22.40
C ALA A 50 -37.87 -22.89 -22.21
N ASP A 51 -37.95 -21.61 -22.59
CA ASP A 51 -36.87 -20.63 -22.45
C ASP A 51 -36.53 -20.32 -20.99
N GLU A 52 -37.52 -20.25 -20.10
CA GLU A 52 -37.32 -20.01 -18.65
C GLU A 52 -36.65 -21.21 -17.98
N VAL A 53 -36.98 -22.44 -18.41
CA VAL A 53 -36.35 -23.67 -17.92
C VAL A 53 -34.88 -23.74 -18.35
N ASP A 54 -34.57 -23.32 -19.57
CA ASP A 54 -33.20 -23.34 -20.09
C ASP A 54 -32.36 -22.16 -19.55
N GLU A 55 -32.97 -21.00 -19.30
CA GLU A 55 -32.34 -19.90 -18.57
C GLU A 55 -32.00 -20.29 -17.13
N ALA A 56 -32.93 -20.94 -16.41
CA ALA A 56 -32.67 -21.44 -15.07
C ALA A 56 -31.56 -22.51 -15.00
N LYS A 57 -31.42 -23.35 -16.04
CA LYS A 57 -30.30 -24.30 -16.16
C LYS A 57 -28.98 -23.57 -16.37
N ARG A 58 -28.94 -22.59 -17.28
CA ARG A 58 -27.74 -21.77 -17.55
C ARG A 58 -27.32 -20.98 -16.31
N ASP A 59 -28.27 -20.41 -15.57
CA ASP A 59 -27.99 -19.69 -14.33
C ASP A 59 -27.42 -20.59 -13.25
N LYS A 60 -27.97 -21.80 -13.08
CA LYS A 60 -27.41 -22.80 -12.14
C LYS A 60 -25.99 -23.20 -12.54
N GLU A 61 -25.72 -23.40 -13.83
CA GLU A 61 -24.39 -23.74 -14.32
C GLU A 61 -23.40 -22.57 -14.15
N TYR A 62 -23.84 -21.35 -14.42
CA TYR A 62 -23.07 -20.12 -14.19
C TYR A 62 -22.74 -19.94 -12.71
N GLN A 63 -23.72 -20.10 -11.81
CA GLN A 63 -23.50 -20.01 -10.36
C GLN A 63 -22.50 -21.07 -9.87
N ARG A 64 -22.55 -22.30 -10.40
CA ARG A 64 -21.55 -23.34 -10.11
C ARG A 64 -20.16 -22.93 -10.57
N LYS A 65 -20.02 -22.43 -11.81
CA LYS A 65 -18.74 -21.94 -12.36
C LYS A 65 -18.17 -20.78 -11.53
N VAL A 66 -19.02 -19.84 -11.10
CA VAL A 66 -18.64 -18.73 -10.23
C VAL A 66 -18.15 -19.22 -8.87
N LYS A 67 -18.86 -20.17 -8.23
CA LYS A 67 -18.41 -20.76 -6.94
C LYS A 67 -17.05 -21.44 -7.07
N ILE A 68 -16.83 -22.21 -8.13
CA ILE A 68 -15.55 -22.86 -8.41
C ILE A 68 -14.45 -21.82 -8.64
N ALA A 69 -14.74 -20.75 -9.40
CA ALA A 69 -13.79 -19.67 -9.65
C ALA A 69 -13.40 -18.93 -8.35
N ILE A 70 -14.36 -18.66 -7.46
CA ILE A 70 -14.12 -18.06 -6.15
C ILE A 70 -13.22 -18.98 -5.31
N MET A 71 -13.56 -20.27 -5.19
CA MET A 71 -12.74 -21.23 -4.44
C MET A 71 -11.32 -21.32 -5.01
N ARG A 72 -11.15 -21.42 -6.33
CA ARG A 72 -9.82 -21.41 -6.97
C ARG A 72 -9.03 -20.15 -6.63
N ARG A 73 -9.66 -18.99 -6.60
CA ARG A 73 -9.00 -17.72 -6.25
C ARG A 73 -8.55 -17.69 -4.80
N GLU A 74 -9.39 -18.11 -3.86
CA GLU A 74 -9.03 -18.17 -2.43
C GLU A 74 -7.88 -19.13 -2.19
N MET A 75 -7.97 -20.29 -2.82
CA MET A 75 -6.97 -21.32 -2.73
C MET A 75 -5.62 -20.89 -3.34
N GLN A 76 -5.65 -20.22 -4.51
CA GLN A 76 -4.45 -19.63 -5.12
C GLN A 76 -3.85 -18.53 -4.24
N SER A 77 -4.69 -17.70 -3.60
CA SER A 77 -4.22 -16.70 -2.64
C SER A 77 -3.49 -17.34 -1.46
N LYS A 78 -4.03 -18.43 -0.89
CA LYS A 78 -3.36 -19.20 0.17
C LYS A 78 -2.05 -19.83 -0.30
N ALA A 79 -2.01 -20.35 -1.53
CA ALA A 79 -0.79 -20.92 -2.11
C ALA A 79 0.31 -19.85 -2.30
N ASN A 80 -0.05 -18.69 -2.85
CA ASN A 80 0.86 -17.56 -3.00
C ASN A 80 1.40 -17.10 -1.63
N GLN A 81 0.52 -16.96 -0.63
CA GLN A 81 0.95 -16.62 0.74
C GLN A 81 1.92 -17.63 1.33
N ARG A 82 1.75 -18.93 1.05
CA ARG A 82 2.70 -19.97 1.49
C ARG A 82 4.04 -19.82 0.77
N GLN A 83 4.03 -19.61 -0.54
CA GLN A 83 5.25 -19.40 -1.32
C GLN A 83 6.01 -18.15 -0.86
N ASP A 84 5.30 -17.05 -0.62
CA ASP A 84 5.88 -15.81 -0.10
C ASP A 84 6.53 -16.03 1.27
N ARG A 85 5.86 -16.74 2.18
CA ARG A 85 6.42 -17.09 3.50
C ARG A 85 7.67 -17.95 3.38
N GLU A 86 7.68 -18.94 2.50
CA GLU A 86 8.87 -19.77 2.27
C GLU A 86 10.02 -18.99 1.64
N PHE A 87 9.71 -18.09 0.71
CA PHE A 87 10.69 -17.21 0.09
C PHE A 87 11.30 -16.25 1.11
N ILE A 88 10.48 -15.62 1.95
CA ILE A 88 10.92 -14.77 3.06
C ILE A 88 11.80 -15.58 4.01
N LYS A 89 11.39 -16.79 4.39
CA LYS A 89 12.19 -17.66 5.28
C LYS A 89 13.57 -17.97 4.69
N LYS A 90 13.63 -18.41 3.43
CA LYS A 90 14.91 -18.70 2.74
C LYS A 90 15.79 -17.46 2.59
N THR A 91 15.18 -16.29 2.44
CA THR A 91 15.89 -15.01 2.34
C THR A 91 16.44 -14.61 3.72
N ASN A 92 15.64 -14.75 4.77
CA ASN A 92 16.04 -14.49 6.15
C ASN A 92 17.15 -15.43 6.63
N ASP A 93 17.13 -16.70 6.23
CA ASP A 93 18.21 -17.66 6.56
C ASP A 93 19.58 -17.22 5.97
N LYS A 94 19.57 -16.34 4.97
CA LYS A 94 20.76 -15.75 4.32
C LYS A 94 20.96 -14.28 4.67
N ALA A 95 20.07 -13.68 5.46
CA ALA A 95 20.04 -12.25 5.72
C ALA A 95 21.01 -11.90 6.86
N GLY A 96 22.26 -11.64 6.48
CA GLY A 96 23.22 -10.94 7.34
C GLY A 96 23.65 -11.70 8.61
N PRO A 97 24.32 -10.98 9.52
CA PRO A 97 24.74 -11.53 10.81
C PRO A 97 23.55 -11.92 11.69
N ALA A 98 23.74 -12.87 12.60
CA ALA A 98 22.69 -13.36 13.50
C ALA A 98 22.02 -12.26 14.37
N TRP A 99 22.74 -11.16 14.65
CA TRP A 99 22.23 -10.01 15.40
C TRP A 99 21.41 -9.04 14.55
N TYR A 100 21.51 -9.12 13.22
CA TYR A 100 20.87 -8.15 12.33
C TYR A 100 19.43 -8.56 12.04
N GLN A 101 18.55 -7.56 12.01
CA GLN A 101 17.16 -7.70 11.61
C GLN A 101 16.76 -6.46 10.82
N ASP A 102 16.20 -6.66 9.62
CA ASP A 102 15.69 -5.55 8.83
C ASP A 102 14.59 -4.81 9.60
N LEU A 103 14.74 -3.49 9.69
CA LEU A 103 13.75 -2.60 10.25
C LEU A 103 12.65 -2.33 9.22
N SER A 104 11.40 -2.24 9.69
CA SER A 104 10.30 -1.75 8.86
C SER A 104 10.47 -0.27 8.52
N THR A 105 9.84 0.20 7.45
CA THR A 105 9.89 1.61 7.03
C THR A 105 9.54 2.57 8.16
N ARG A 106 8.49 2.25 8.93
CA ARG A 106 8.08 3.06 10.10
C ARG A 106 9.16 3.09 11.19
N GLN A 107 9.80 1.95 11.45
CA GLN A 107 10.91 1.90 12.43
C GLN A 107 12.12 2.69 11.95
N MET A 108 12.40 2.71 10.64
CA MET A 108 13.48 3.52 10.07
C MET A 108 13.19 5.02 10.25
N GLU A 109 11.99 5.47 9.88
CA GLU A 109 11.55 6.88 10.07
C GLU A 109 11.63 7.31 11.54
N LEU A 110 11.14 6.47 12.46
CA LEU A 110 11.27 6.72 13.90
C LEU A 110 12.73 6.82 14.35
N THR A 111 13.62 6.00 13.78
CA THR A 111 15.05 6.00 14.10
C THR A 111 15.74 7.27 13.58
N ASP A 112 15.28 7.80 12.45
CA ASP A 112 15.77 9.07 11.89
C ASP A 112 15.37 10.27 12.77
N ASP A 113 14.21 10.21 13.44
CA ASP A 113 13.74 11.24 14.36
C ASP A 113 14.32 11.14 15.79
N LEU A 114 14.93 10.00 16.15
CA LEU A 114 15.49 9.74 17.47
C LEU A 114 16.42 10.86 18.00
N PRO A 115 17.35 11.45 17.21
CA PRO A 115 18.21 12.53 17.70
C PRO A 115 17.42 13.75 18.20
N ASN A 116 16.32 14.08 17.51
CA ASN A 116 15.45 15.20 17.88
C ASN A 116 14.67 14.88 19.16
N MET A 117 14.21 13.63 19.31
CA MET A 117 13.51 13.17 20.52
C MET A 117 14.43 13.20 21.75
N LEU A 118 15.68 12.71 21.61
CA LEU A 118 16.68 12.74 22.68
C LEU A 118 16.99 14.16 23.14
N LEU A 119 17.13 15.08 22.19
CA LEU A 119 17.41 16.49 22.48
C LEU A 119 16.27 17.15 23.25
N ARG A 120 15.02 16.95 22.82
CA ARG A 120 13.83 17.48 23.51
C ARG A 120 13.68 16.92 24.93
N ASP A 121 13.85 15.62 25.10
CA ASP A 121 13.77 14.98 26.42
C ASP A 121 14.86 15.48 27.38
N MET A 122 16.06 15.75 26.86
CA MET A 122 17.14 16.37 27.64
C MET A 122 16.84 17.82 28.03
N GLU A 123 16.25 18.62 27.14
CA GLU A 123 15.85 20.00 27.41
C GLU A 123 14.71 20.07 28.43
N CYS A 124 13.66 19.27 28.24
CA CYS A 124 12.49 19.23 29.12
C CYS A 124 12.74 18.45 30.42
N LYS A 125 13.85 17.70 30.53
CA LYS A 125 14.15 16.75 31.62
C LYS A 125 13.06 15.70 31.83
N MET A 126 12.37 15.35 30.75
CA MET A 126 11.34 14.31 30.70
C MET A 126 11.87 13.12 29.90
N ILE A 127 11.19 11.98 29.94
CA ILE A 127 11.55 10.78 29.15
C ILE A 127 10.42 10.30 28.25
N ASP A 128 9.36 11.08 28.11
CA ASP A 128 8.13 10.59 27.48
C ASP A 128 8.34 10.26 26.00
N GLN A 129 9.14 11.07 25.27
CA GLN A 129 9.39 10.86 23.85
C GLN A 129 10.29 9.64 23.62
N THR A 130 11.40 9.54 24.35
CA THR A 130 12.34 8.41 24.26
C THR A 130 11.69 7.11 24.70
N GLN A 131 10.81 7.15 25.69
CA GLN A 131 10.05 6.00 26.13
C GLN A 131 8.97 5.58 25.12
N SER A 132 8.30 6.55 24.48
CA SER A 132 7.38 6.28 23.37
C SER A 132 8.12 5.67 22.19
N TYR A 133 9.30 6.19 21.85
CA TYR A 133 10.17 5.66 20.81
C TYR A 133 10.51 4.18 21.04
N LEU A 134 10.95 3.80 22.25
CA LEU A 134 11.29 2.41 22.56
C LEU A 134 10.08 1.48 22.40
N ARG A 135 8.89 1.97 22.79
CA ARG A 135 7.63 1.23 22.59
C ARG A 135 7.29 1.08 21.10
N ASP A 136 7.37 2.17 20.34
CA ASP A 136 7.04 2.17 18.90
C ASP A 136 8.06 1.40 18.06
N LEU A 137 9.31 1.31 18.52
CA LEU A 137 10.33 0.45 17.94
C LEU A 137 9.97 -1.04 18.11
N GLY A 138 9.13 -1.38 19.08
CA GLY A 138 8.66 -2.73 19.35
C GLY A 138 9.42 -3.44 20.47
N ILE A 139 10.06 -2.70 21.37
CA ILE A 139 10.80 -3.28 22.50
C ILE A 139 9.81 -3.66 23.61
N THR A 140 9.79 -4.94 23.98
CA THR A 140 8.91 -5.49 25.01
C THR A 140 9.68 -6.43 25.94
N PRO A 141 9.62 -6.30 27.28
CA PRO A 141 8.68 -5.49 28.07
C PRO A 141 9.05 -4.01 28.19
N TYR A 142 8.17 -3.21 28.79
CA TYR A 142 8.37 -1.78 29.00
C TYR A 142 9.66 -1.52 29.80
N VAL A 143 10.58 -0.75 29.20
CA VAL A 143 11.87 -0.42 29.82
C VAL A 143 11.64 0.49 31.03
N LYS A 144 12.27 0.19 32.17
CA LYS A 144 12.13 1.04 33.36
C LYS A 144 12.66 2.44 33.08
N GLY A 145 11.89 3.48 33.41
CA GLY A 145 12.30 4.87 33.18
C GLY A 145 13.62 5.26 33.88
N THR A 146 13.98 4.58 34.97
CA THR A 146 15.29 4.74 35.63
C THR A 146 16.46 4.31 34.76
N ILE A 147 16.27 3.35 33.85
CA ILE A 147 17.27 2.91 32.89
C ILE A 147 17.35 3.92 31.74
N VAL A 148 16.20 4.37 31.24
CA VAL A 148 16.11 5.35 30.14
C VAL A 148 16.72 6.69 30.53
N THR A 149 16.41 7.20 31.72
CA THR A 149 17.02 8.43 32.25
C THR A 149 18.54 8.32 32.41
N LYS A 150 19.06 7.18 32.87
CA LYS A 150 20.51 6.93 32.95
C LYS A 150 21.14 6.91 31.57
N ALA A 151 20.55 6.17 30.63
CA ALA A 151 21.05 6.09 29.26
C ALA A 151 21.04 7.45 28.57
N LEU A 152 20.01 8.26 28.80
CA LEU A 152 19.91 9.61 28.26
C LEU A 152 21.06 10.51 28.75
N LYS A 153 21.34 10.48 30.07
CA LYS A 153 22.46 11.23 30.67
C LYS A 153 23.83 10.74 30.20
N GLU A 154 24.04 9.43 30.11
CA GLU A 154 25.33 8.84 29.71
C GLU A 154 25.62 8.99 28.21
N SER A 155 24.58 9.03 27.38
CA SER A 155 24.72 9.15 25.92
C SER A 155 25.07 10.55 25.44
N ASN A 156 24.86 11.60 26.25
CA ASN A 156 25.02 13.00 25.84
C ASN A 156 24.29 13.33 24.52
N CYS A 157 23.03 12.88 24.39
CA CYS A 157 22.20 13.02 23.18
C CYS A 157 22.71 12.30 21.92
N ASP A 158 23.72 11.43 22.02
CA ASP A 158 24.19 10.63 20.89
C ASP A 158 23.26 9.41 20.70
N PRO A 159 22.52 9.31 19.58
CA PRO A 159 21.54 8.25 19.35
C PRO A 159 22.16 6.86 19.35
N VAL A 160 23.36 6.71 18.80
CA VAL A 160 24.03 5.41 18.71
C VAL A 160 24.45 4.94 20.10
N LYS A 161 25.03 5.83 20.92
CA LYS A 161 25.41 5.49 22.29
C LYS A 161 24.19 5.18 23.14
N PHE A 162 23.12 5.97 23.01
CA PHE A 162 21.87 5.74 23.72
C PHE A 162 21.34 4.33 23.46
N LEU A 163 21.22 3.93 22.18
CA LEU A 163 20.72 2.61 21.79
C LEU A 163 21.62 1.48 22.33
N ILE A 164 22.94 1.64 22.31
CA ILE A 164 23.88 0.65 22.85
C ILE A 164 23.77 0.52 24.38
N ILE A 165 23.57 1.63 25.10
CA ILE A 165 23.41 1.59 26.57
C ILE A 165 22.11 0.87 26.94
N ILE A 166 21.01 1.18 26.24
CA ILE A 166 19.73 0.49 26.42
C ILE A 166 19.87 -1.00 26.09
N GLN A 167 20.52 -1.34 24.97
CA GLN A 167 20.77 -2.74 24.59
C GLN A 167 21.50 -3.50 25.68
N LYS A 168 22.58 -2.95 26.24
CA LYS A 168 23.32 -3.58 27.35
C LYS A 168 22.48 -3.74 28.61
N ALA A 169 21.56 -2.81 28.88
CA ALA A 169 20.68 -2.91 30.03
C ALA A 169 19.62 -4.00 29.83
N ILE A 170 19.04 -4.11 28.64
CA ILE A 170 18.06 -5.14 28.29
C ILE A 170 18.71 -6.51 28.24
N ALA A 171 19.88 -6.64 27.61
CA ALA A 171 20.66 -7.87 27.60
C ALA A 171 20.79 -8.44 29.01
N LYS A 172 21.23 -7.63 29.98
CA LYS A 172 21.38 -8.07 31.37
C LYS A 172 20.09 -8.53 32.05
N ILE A 173 18.94 -8.04 31.60
CA ILE A 173 17.62 -8.42 32.14
C ILE A 173 17.15 -9.73 31.50
N GLU A 174 17.30 -9.87 30.19
CA GLU A 174 16.77 -10.99 29.41
C GLU A 174 17.70 -12.19 29.32
N GLN A 175 19.00 -12.00 29.56
CA GLN A 175 20.03 -12.99 29.24
C GLN A 175 19.86 -14.33 29.96
N ALA A 176 19.44 -14.32 31.24
CA ALA A 176 19.23 -15.56 31.98
C ALA A 176 18.08 -16.41 31.39
N GLU A 177 16.94 -15.78 31.10
CA GLU A 177 15.77 -16.47 30.54
C GLU A 177 16.03 -16.90 29.09
N TYR A 178 16.71 -16.05 28.32
CA TYR A 178 16.98 -16.31 26.92
C TYR A 178 18.02 -17.42 26.70
N GLU A 179 19.06 -17.50 27.53
CA GLU A 179 20.07 -18.57 27.44
C GLU A 179 19.43 -19.95 27.69
N GLU A 180 18.55 -20.08 28.70
CA GLU A 180 17.83 -21.33 28.96
C GLU A 180 16.96 -21.77 27.78
N ASP A 181 16.23 -20.83 27.17
CA ASP A 181 15.38 -21.13 26.03
C ASP A 181 16.20 -21.43 24.77
N PHE A 182 17.30 -20.72 24.55
CA PHE A 182 18.22 -20.98 23.46
C PHE A 182 18.82 -22.40 23.52
N GLU A 183 19.18 -22.88 24.72
CA GLU A 183 19.65 -24.25 24.92
C GLU A 183 18.58 -25.30 24.58
N LYS A 184 17.32 -25.06 24.96
CA LYS A 184 16.19 -25.93 24.58
C LYS A 184 15.99 -25.96 23.06
N PHE A 185 15.98 -24.79 22.41
CA PHE A 185 15.84 -24.71 20.94
C PHE A 185 16.97 -25.42 20.19
N LYS A 186 18.19 -25.34 20.73
CA LYS A 186 19.36 -26.05 20.20
C LYS A 186 19.20 -27.57 20.30
N LEU A 187 18.64 -28.06 21.41
CA LEU A 187 18.33 -29.49 21.59
C LEU A 187 17.30 -29.98 20.55
N ASP A 188 16.27 -29.17 20.30
CA ASP A 188 15.19 -29.47 19.36
C ASP A 188 15.58 -29.25 17.88
N ARG A 189 16.82 -28.82 17.60
CA ARG A 189 17.33 -28.48 16.26
C ARG A 189 16.48 -27.43 15.51
N ILE A 190 15.86 -26.52 16.26
CA ILE A 190 15.10 -25.41 15.71
C ILE A 190 16.10 -24.27 15.44
N PRO A 191 16.18 -23.72 14.21
CA PRO A 191 17.08 -22.61 13.94
C PRO A 191 16.60 -21.38 14.73
N HIS A 192 17.42 -20.94 15.68
CA HIS A 192 17.18 -19.75 16.48
C HIS A 192 18.42 -18.87 16.53
N SER A 193 18.23 -17.55 16.59
CA SER A 193 19.36 -16.62 16.75
C SER A 193 19.95 -16.74 18.16
N SER A 194 21.21 -16.35 18.33
CA SER A 194 21.84 -16.20 19.64
C SER A 194 21.48 -14.88 20.34
N PHE A 195 20.72 -14.01 19.67
CA PHE A 195 20.34 -12.69 20.17
C PHE A 195 18.82 -12.60 20.34
N SER A 196 18.40 -12.02 21.46
CA SER A 196 16.99 -11.70 21.71
C SER A 196 16.46 -10.77 20.62
N VAL A 197 15.15 -10.84 20.34
CA VAL A 197 14.50 -9.97 19.35
C VAL A 197 14.73 -8.48 19.69
N ASN A 198 14.66 -8.12 20.97
CA ASN A 198 14.85 -6.74 21.42
C ASN A 198 16.29 -6.27 21.16
N GLU A 199 17.28 -7.12 21.42
CA GLU A 199 18.67 -6.81 21.13
C GLU A 199 18.88 -6.62 19.64
N ARG A 200 18.31 -7.49 18.81
CA ARG A 200 18.42 -7.39 17.35
C ARG A 200 17.82 -6.10 16.82
N LEU A 201 16.65 -5.69 17.32
CA LEU A 201 16.03 -4.42 16.94
C LEU A 201 16.90 -3.22 17.32
N LEU A 202 17.44 -3.20 18.54
CA LEU A 202 18.30 -2.11 19.02
C LEU A 202 19.63 -2.03 18.27
N LEU A 203 20.28 -3.16 18.03
CA LEU A 203 21.53 -3.21 17.27
C LEU A 203 21.31 -2.82 15.81
N SER A 204 20.18 -3.23 15.22
CA SER A 204 19.83 -2.87 13.86
C SER A 204 19.50 -1.38 13.74
N ALA A 205 18.81 -0.79 14.71
CA ALA A 205 18.58 0.66 14.79
C ALA A 205 19.89 1.44 14.93
N ALA A 206 20.79 1.01 15.83
CA ALA A 206 22.09 1.63 16.01
C ALA A 206 22.95 1.54 14.73
N PHE A 207 22.90 0.40 14.05
CA PHE A 207 23.56 0.22 12.76
C PHE A 207 22.98 1.15 11.70
N TYR A 208 21.65 1.23 11.58
CA TYR A 208 20.97 2.11 10.63
C TYR A 208 21.39 3.58 10.80
N THR A 209 21.38 4.10 12.04
CA THR A 209 21.83 5.48 12.32
C THR A 209 23.29 5.70 11.95
N HIS A 210 24.17 4.72 12.19
CA HIS A 210 25.59 4.84 11.91
C HIS A 210 25.96 4.53 10.45
N PHE A 211 25.10 3.84 9.71
CA PHE A 211 25.38 3.31 8.37
C PHE A 211 25.77 4.37 7.34
N PRO A 212 25.10 5.55 7.25
CA PRO A 212 25.51 6.61 6.34
C PRO A 212 26.91 7.17 6.63
N ILE A 213 27.30 7.23 7.91
CA ILE A 213 28.63 7.68 8.32
C ILE A 213 29.67 6.62 7.98
N PHE A 214 29.34 5.35 8.24
CA PHE A 214 30.19 4.22 7.94
C PHE A 214 30.49 4.12 6.44
N THR A 215 29.47 4.21 5.58
CA THR A 215 29.64 4.15 4.12
C THR A 215 30.51 5.30 3.60
N LYS A 216 30.34 6.53 4.10
CA LYS A 216 31.22 7.67 3.77
C LYS A 216 32.67 7.49 4.20
N LYS A 217 32.93 6.77 5.29
CA LYS A 217 34.30 6.43 5.72
C LYS A 217 34.87 5.29 4.88
N LEU A 218 34.04 4.30 4.55
CA LEU A 218 34.41 3.16 3.74
C LEU A 218 34.86 3.61 2.33
N THR A 219 34.16 4.57 1.72
CA THR A 219 34.55 5.12 0.41
C THR A 219 35.89 5.86 0.42
N LYS A 220 36.37 6.32 1.58
CA LYS A 220 37.71 6.92 1.71
C LYS A 220 38.82 5.89 1.85
N ILE A 221 38.51 4.73 2.41
CA ILE A 221 39.47 3.65 2.67
C ILE A 221 39.59 2.74 1.44
N LEU A 222 38.47 2.44 0.80
CA LEU A 222 38.45 1.62 -0.38
C LEU A 222 39.07 2.36 -1.56
N PRO A 223 39.78 1.64 -2.45
CA PRO A 223 40.22 2.23 -3.71
C PRO A 223 39.00 2.78 -4.48
N PRO A 224 39.16 3.87 -5.24
CA PRO A 224 38.08 4.37 -6.08
C PRO A 224 37.54 3.22 -6.93
N PRO A 225 36.21 3.13 -7.11
CA PRO A 225 35.63 2.06 -7.90
C PRO A 225 36.31 2.05 -9.27
N PRO A 226 36.68 0.87 -9.79
CA PRO A 226 37.29 0.79 -11.11
C PRO A 226 36.37 1.53 -12.08
N GLU A 227 36.93 2.42 -12.90
CA GLU A 227 36.15 3.13 -13.90
C GLU A 227 35.31 2.09 -14.62
N PRO A 228 33.97 2.24 -14.67
CA PRO A 228 33.11 1.25 -15.29
C PRO A 228 33.71 1.06 -16.66
N LEU A 229 34.14 -0.18 -16.96
CA LEU A 229 34.70 -0.52 -18.26
C LEU A 229 33.69 0.04 -19.25
N ARG A 230 34.06 1.16 -19.89
CA ARG A 230 33.29 1.68 -21.00
C ARG A 230 33.53 0.62 -22.04
N VAL A 231 32.71 -0.43 -21.99
CA VAL A 231 32.42 -1.24 -23.14
C VAL A 231 31.95 -0.17 -24.10
N LYS A 232 32.89 0.28 -24.95
CA LYS A 232 32.57 0.96 -26.18
C LYS A 232 31.77 -0.13 -26.88
N TRP A 233 30.48 -0.22 -26.57
CA TRP A 233 29.50 -0.89 -27.38
C TRP A 233 29.80 -0.31 -28.73
N ALA A 234 30.52 -1.07 -29.56
CA ALA A 234 31.19 -0.54 -30.72
C ALA A 234 30.14 0.31 -31.40
N GLU A 235 30.32 1.65 -31.39
CA GLU A 235 29.27 2.59 -31.75
C GLU A 235 28.69 2.03 -33.03
N LYS A 236 27.43 1.55 -32.99
CA LYS A 236 26.87 0.77 -34.11
C LYS A 236 27.14 1.63 -35.32
N LYS A 237 28.09 1.21 -36.17
CA LYS A 237 28.57 2.06 -37.27
C LYS A 237 27.32 2.53 -37.97
N LYS A 238 27.04 3.84 -37.93
CA LYS A 238 25.81 4.39 -38.51
C LYS A 238 25.74 3.78 -39.91
N LYS A 239 24.73 2.95 -40.15
CA LYS A 239 24.58 2.30 -41.46
C LYS A 239 24.62 3.44 -42.47
N LYS A 240 25.60 3.44 -43.38
CA LYS A 240 25.70 4.47 -44.40
C LYS A 240 24.34 4.50 -45.10
N LYS A 241 23.69 5.67 -45.13
CA LYS A 241 22.44 5.82 -45.89
C LYS A 241 22.75 5.35 -47.31
N ARG A 242 21.99 4.39 -47.84
CA ARG A 242 22.17 3.93 -49.22
C ARG A 242 21.91 5.15 -50.09
N THR A 243 22.93 5.65 -50.77
CA THR A 243 22.78 6.68 -51.79
C THR A 243 22.29 5.96 -53.04
N TYR A 244 21.05 6.23 -53.43
CA TYR A 244 20.49 5.72 -54.67
C TYR A 244 20.93 6.64 -55.82
N SER A 245 21.16 6.07 -57.01
CA SER A 245 21.61 6.86 -58.17
C SER A 245 20.58 7.86 -58.67
N SER A 246 19.32 7.67 -58.27
CA SER A 246 18.18 8.49 -58.68
C SER A 246 17.23 8.68 -57.49
N PRO A 247 16.61 9.87 -57.33
CA PRO A 247 15.60 10.13 -56.30
C PRO A 247 14.41 9.15 -56.35
N TYR A 248 14.13 8.56 -57.52
CA TYR A 248 13.03 7.61 -57.71
C TYR A 248 13.36 6.17 -57.31
N LEU A 249 14.64 5.89 -57.00
CA LEU A 249 15.09 4.57 -56.53
C LEU A 249 15.18 4.50 -55.00
N GLU A 250 14.95 5.62 -54.29
CA GLU A 250 14.80 5.58 -52.85
C GLU A 250 13.53 4.80 -52.51
N PRO A 251 13.60 3.77 -51.64
CA PRO A 251 12.39 3.10 -51.19
C PRO A 251 11.53 4.15 -50.52
N GLN A 252 10.30 4.30 -51.03
CA GLN A 252 9.33 5.15 -50.39
C GLN A 252 9.22 4.72 -48.92
N PRO A 253 9.18 5.66 -47.96
CA PRO A 253 8.94 5.30 -46.59
C PRO A 253 7.65 4.47 -46.56
N ILE A 254 7.76 3.21 -46.15
CA ILE A 254 6.59 2.37 -45.94
C ILE A 254 5.86 3.03 -44.78
N ASN A 255 4.77 3.74 -45.09
CA ASN A 255 3.97 4.35 -44.06
C ASN A 255 3.33 3.21 -43.29
N GLU A 256 3.81 2.94 -42.07
CA GLU A 256 3.27 1.88 -41.21
C GLU A 256 1.79 2.14 -40.88
N MET A 257 1.36 3.41 -40.98
CA MET A 257 0.01 3.89 -40.79
C MET A 257 -0.49 4.57 -42.06
N CYS A 258 -1.78 4.43 -42.35
CA CYS A 258 -2.39 5.19 -43.44
C CYS A 258 -2.53 6.68 -43.07
N TRP A 259 -2.58 7.56 -44.08
CA TRP A 259 -2.55 9.02 -43.88
C TRP A 259 -3.71 9.56 -43.02
N TYR A 260 -4.86 8.88 -43.01
CA TYR A 260 -6.02 9.30 -42.22
C TYR A 260 -5.92 8.91 -40.74
N GLU A 261 -5.29 7.77 -40.42
CA GLU A 261 -5.02 7.38 -39.02
C GLU A 261 -3.97 8.29 -38.39
N GLU A 262 -2.93 8.66 -39.15
CA GLU A 262 -1.92 9.63 -38.68
C GLU A 262 -2.55 10.98 -38.38
N ARG A 263 -3.47 11.43 -39.24
CA ARG A 263 -4.23 12.67 -39.03
C ARG A 263 -5.14 12.58 -37.80
N ALA A 264 -5.86 11.46 -37.63
CA ALA A 264 -6.72 11.22 -36.48
C ALA A 264 -5.93 11.20 -35.16
N LEU A 265 -4.75 10.58 -35.14
CA LEU A 265 -3.85 10.59 -33.98
C LEU A 265 -3.33 11.99 -33.66
N LYS A 266 -2.99 12.77 -34.68
CA LYS A 266 -2.53 14.15 -34.51
C LYS A 266 -3.65 15.04 -33.97
N ASP A 267 -4.87 14.89 -34.47
CA ASP A 267 -6.04 15.62 -34.01
C ASP A 267 -6.41 15.23 -32.57
N LEU A 268 -6.34 13.94 -32.23
CA LEU A 268 -6.54 13.44 -30.86
C LEU A 268 -5.49 14.02 -29.92
N LYS A 269 -4.21 13.98 -30.30
CA LYS A 269 -3.11 14.54 -29.51
C LYS A 269 -3.30 16.04 -29.27
N ASN A 270 -3.72 16.79 -30.29
CA ASN A 270 -4.00 18.22 -30.18
C ASN A 270 -5.20 18.48 -29.25
N LYS A 271 -6.26 17.67 -29.32
CA LYS A 271 -7.41 17.76 -28.41
C LYS A 271 -7.01 17.51 -26.95
N VAL A 272 -6.21 16.48 -26.69
CA VAL A 272 -5.70 16.17 -25.35
C VAL A 272 -4.83 17.30 -24.81
N LEU A 273 -3.91 17.83 -25.62
CA LEU A 273 -3.08 18.97 -25.22
C LEU A 273 -3.91 20.21 -24.88
N LYS A 274 -4.95 20.50 -25.68
CA LYS A 274 -5.86 21.62 -25.43
C LYS A 274 -6.65 21.44 -24.13
N GLN A 275 -7.09 20.21 -23.83
CA GLN A 275 -7.77 19.89 -22.57
C GLN A 275 -6.84 20.04 -21.36
N MET A 276 -5.61 19.52 -21.44
CA MET A 276 -4.62 19.67 -20.36
C MET A 276 -4.30 21.14 -20.09
N ALA A 277 -4.10 21.95 -21.13
CA ALA A 277 -3.87 23.39 -20.97
C ALA A 277 -5.07 24.11 -20.32
N LYS A 278 -6.30 23.68 -20.63
CA LYS A 278 -7.52 24.22 -20.01
C LYS A 278 -7.62 23.84 -18.53
N GLN A 279 -7.25 22.61 -18.17
CA GLN A 279 -7.19 22.16 -16.77
C GLN A 279 -6.13 22.93 -15.98
N GLU A 280 -4.93 23.06 -16.54
CA GLU A 280 -3.84 23.81 -15.89
C GLU A 280 -4.21 25.28 -15.66
N ALA A 281 -4.89 25.93 -16.62
CA ALA A 281 -5.40 27.28 -16.46
C ALA A 281 -6.46 27.38 -15.34
N ARG A 282 -7.35 26.38 -15.23
CA ARG A 282 -8.35 26.30 -14.15
C ARG A 282 -7.68 26.15 -12.78
N ASP A 283 -6.68 25.28 -12.68
CA ASP A 283 -5.98 25.03 -11.42
C ASP A 283 -5.21 26.27 -10.98
N ARG A 284 -4.53 26.96 -11.91
CA ARG A 284 -3.87 28.25 -11.62
C ARG A 284 -4.86 29.32 -11.15
N TYR A 285 -6.05 29.37 -11.75
CA TYR A 285 -7.09 30.30 -11.31
C TYR A 285 -7.60 29.97 -9.90
N LEU A 286 -7.86 28.69 -9.60
CA LEU A 286 -8.26 28.24 -8.26
C LEU A 286 -7.18 28.52 -7.21
N GLU A 287 -5.91 28.32 -7.55
CA GLU A 287 -4.78 28.64 -6.67
C GLU A 287 -4.73 30.15 -6.37
N SER A 288 -5.01 31.00 -7.36
CA SER A 288 -5.07 32.46 -7.17
C SER A 288 -6.24 32.93 -6.29
N LEU A 289 -7.29 32.10 -6.15
CA LEU A 289 -8.45 32.40 -5.30
C LEU A 289 -8.26 31.97 -3.85
N ARG A 290 -7.35 31.04 -3.55
CA ARG A 290 -7.06 30.58 -2.18
C ARG A 290 -6.68 31.72 -1.21
N PRO A 291 -5.77 32.64 -1.53
CA PRO A 291 -5.42 33.74 -0.62
C PRO A 291 -6.58 34.73 -0.44
N LYS A 292 -7.41 34.94 -1.46
CA LYS A 292 -8.59 35.81 -1.37
C LYS A 292 -9.64 35.23 -0.42
N LYS A 293 -9.92 33.92 -0.54
CA LYS A 293 -10.83 33.23 0.38
C LYS A 293 -10.30 33.16 1.81
N ALA A 294 -8.99 32.97 1.98
CA ALA A 294 -8.36 33.00 3.30
C ALA A 294 -8.46 34.39 3.96
N ALA A 295 -8.27 35.47 3.19
CA ALA A 295 -8.43 36.84 3.67
C ALA A 295 -9.90 37.17 3.99
N GLU A 296 -10.85 36.72 3.18
CA GLU A 296 -12.29 36.88 3.43
C GLU A 296 -12.72 36.14 4.71
N GLN A 297 -12.22 34.92 4.94
CA GLN A 297 -12.47 34.19 6.19
C GLN A 297 -11.86 34.88 7.43
N GLN A 298 -10.70 35.52 7.28
CA GLN A 298 -10.10 36.32 8.35
C GLN A 298 -10.94 37.57 8.65
N GLN A 299 -11.44 38.26 7.63
CA GLN A 299 -12.34 39.40 7.80
C GLN A 299 -13.67 39.00 8.44
N GLU A 300 -14.27 37.87 8.04
CA GLU A 300 -15.50 37.37 8.65
C GLU A 300 -15.30 36.94 10.12
N ALA A 301 -14.12 36.41 10.46
CA ALA A 301 -13.76 36.13 11.86
C ALA A 301 -13.59 37.42 12.68
N GLU A 302 -12.92 38.43 12.13
CA GLU A 302 -12.75 39.74 12.78
C GLU A 302 -14.08 40.51 12.93
N GLU A 303 -15.00 40.42 11.97
CA GLU A 303 -16.35 41.00 12.10
C GLU A 303 -17.17 40.29 13.18
N LYS A 304 -17.11 38.95 13.28
CA LYS A 304 -17.79 38.20 14.35
C LYS A 304 -17.24 38.51 15.73
N ASP A 305 -15.93 38.72 15.86
CA ASP A 305 -15.32 39.13 17.12
C ASP A 305 -15.78 40.55 17.52
N LYS A 306 -15.84 41.50 16.57
CA LYS A 306 -16.36 42.85 16.82
C LYS A 306 -17.85 42.91 17.13
N ASP A 307 -18.66 42.10 16.45
CA ASP A 307 -20.09 41.99 16.73
C ASP A 307 -20.31 41.40 18.13
N SER A 308 -19.44 40.47 18.59
CA SER A 308 -19.51 39.94 19.96
C SER A 308 -19.14 40.96 21.04
N GLU A 309 -18.28 41.93 20.74
CA GLU A 309 -17.94 43.06 21.64
C GLU A 309 -19.02 44.15 21.67
N ASN A 310 -19.88 44.23 20.65
CA ASN A 310 -20.95 45.23 20.56
C ASN A 310 -22.28 44.78 21.18
N TRP A 311 -22.39 43.54 21.69
CA TRP A 311 -23.59 43.07 22.41
C TRP A 311 -23.67 43.53 23.87
N ASP A 312 -22.57 44.06 24.44
CA ASP A 312 -22.56 44.55 25.83
C ASP A 312 -23.07 46.00 25.97
N ASP A 313 -23.33 46.72 24.88
CA ASP A 313 -23.76 48.14 24.88
C ASP A 313 -25.24 48.35 24.48
N TRP A 314 -26.03 47.27 24.34
CA TRP A 314 -27.45 47.33 23.94
C TRP A 314 -28.43 46.88 25.04
N LEU A 315 -28.00 46.83 26.30
CA LEU A 315 -28.83 46.40 27.43
C LEU A 315 -29.35 47.54 28.32
N GLU A 316 -29.31 48.78 27.85
CA GLU A 316 -30.04 49.91 28.43
C GLU A 316 -30.58 50.79 27.29
N ASP A 317 -31.84 50.57 26.89
CA ASP A 317 -32.87 51.60 26.73
C ASP A 317 -34.09 51.07 25.94
N GLU A 318 -35.17 50.92 26.71
CA GLU A 318 -36.60 51.17 26.43
C GLU A 318 -37.25 50.79 25.07
N ASP A 319 -38.31 50.00 25.21
CA ASP A 319 -39.67 50.27 24.70
C ASP A 319 -39.82 51.44 23.70
N ASP A 320 -40.00 51.14 22.41
CA ASP A 320 -41.19 51.53 21.64
C ASP A 320 -41.07 51.27 20.12
N GLN A 321 -42.22 50.95 19.53
CA GLN A 321 -42.55 50.98 18.09
C GLN A 321 -42.03 49.87 17.16
N ARG A 322 -42.91 48.88 17.00
CA ARG A 322 -43.15 48.19 15.72
C ARG A 322 -43.33 49.22 14.59
N GLN A 323 -42.42 49.22 13.62
CA GLN A 323 -42.76 49.54 12.23
C GLN A 323 -42.04 48.59 11.27
N GLU A 324 -42.86 47.88 10.48
CA GLU A 324 -42.44 47.01 9.39
C GLU A 324 -41.77 47.85 8.28
N LYS A 325 -40.52 47.54 7.93
CA LYS A 325 -39.86 48.05 6.71
C LYS A 325 -39.83 46.95 5.64
N PRO A 326 -40.16 47.28 4.38
CA PRO A 326 -40.19 46.31 3.29
C PRO A 326 -38.78 45.94 2.81
N VAL A 327 -38.53 44.63 2.68
CA VAL A 327 -37.32 44.05 2.09
C VAL A 327 -37.29 44.33 0.59
N THR A 328 -36.45 45.29 0.17
CA THR A 328 -36.10 45.48 -1.24
C THR A 328 -35.04 44.46 -1.63
N LYS A 329 -35.44 43.42 -2.38
CA LYS A 329 -34.51 42.49 -3.04
C LYS A 329 -33.74 43.23 -4.12
N LYS A 330 -32.44 43.47 -3.92
CA LYS A 330 -31.52 43.86 -4.99
C LYS A 330 -31.32 42.66 -5.95
N PRO A 331 -31.26 42.87 -7.28
CA PRO A 331 -30.96 41.79 -8.22
C PRO A 331 -29.52 41.32 -8.05
N LYS A 332 -29.33 39.99 -7.95
CA LYS A 332 -28.02 39.34 -8.02
C LYS A 332 -27.40 39.65 -9.38
N LYS A 333 -26.25 40.33 -9.39
CA LYS A 333 -25.37 40.34 -10.57
C LYS A 333 -24.80 38.93 -10.71
N LEU A 334 -25.09 38.27 -11.83
CA LEU A 334 -24.40 37.05 -12.25
C LEU A 334 -22.90 37.34 -12.24
N THR A 335 -22.15 36.52 -11.52
CA THR A 335 -20.69 36.54 -11.58
C THR A 335 -20.25 35.70 -12.77
N SER A 336 -19.14 36.06 -13.41
CA SER A 336 -18.57 35.46 -14.63
C SER A 336 -18.33 33.94 -14.57
N LEU A 337 -18.63 33.28 -13.45
CA LEU A 337 -18.51 31.83 -13.25
C LEU A 337 -19.76 31.07 -13.75
N GLU A 338 -20.95 31.65 -13.62
CA GLU A 338 -22.20 31.02 -14.09
C GLU A 338 -22.30 31.06 -15.64
N GLU A 339 -21.69 32.05 -16.29
CA GLU A 339 -21.60 32.12 -17.76
C GLU A 339 -20.66 31.05 -18.35
N LEU A 340 -19.65 30.60 -17.58
CA LEU A 340 -18.73 29.53 -18.02
C LEU A 340 -19.34 28.12 -17.90
N ASP A 341 -20.23 27.90 -16.94
CA ASP A 341 -20.90 26.62 -16.75
C ASP A 341 -22.09 26.40 -17.71
N VAL A 342 -22.67 27.48 -18.25
CA VAL A 342 -23.74 27.38 -19.27
C VAL A 342 -23.18 26.94 -20.62
N VAL A 343 -22.00 27.44 -21.02
CA VAL A 343 -21.37 27.10 -22.31
C VAL A 343 -20.90 25.63 -22.39
N LEU A 344 -20.67 24.96 -21.25
CA LEU A 344 -20.21 23.56 -21.23
C LEU A 344 -21.34 22.53 -21.35
N LYS A 345 -22.60 22.89 -21.10
CA LYS A 345 -23.73 21.96 -21.21
C LYS A 345 -24.23 21.78 -22.65
N ASP A 346 -23.98 22.76 -23.51
CA ASP A 346 -24.44 22.70 -24.91
C ASP A 346 -23.54 21.81 -25.79
N ASP A 347 -22.27 21.59 -25.41
CA ASP A 347 -21.32 20.78 -26.19
C ASP A 347 -21.39 19.26 -25.88
N GLU A 348 -22.02 18.84 -24.78
CA GLU A 348 -22.11 17.41 -24.40
C GLU A 348 -23.23 16.65 -25.14
N ASN A 349 -24.19 17.35 -25.75
CA ASN A 349 -25.37 16.72 -26.38
C ASN A 349 -25.17 16.24 -27.85
N HIS A 350 -23.97 16.39 -28.42
CA HIS A 350 -23.68 15.97 -29.80
C HIS A 350 -22.86 14.68 -29.95
N LEU A 351 -22.68 13.89 -28.89
CA LEU A 351 -21.77 12.72 -28.88
C LEU A 351 -22.43 11.33 -28.71
N ILE A 352 -23.70 11.15 -29.08
CA ILE A 352 -24.33 9.81 -29.07
C ILE A 352 -25.01 9.51 -30.40
N ALA A 353 -24.23 8.95 -31.34
CA ALA A 353 -24.73 8.00 -32.34
C ALA A 353 -23.53 7.39 -33.10
N ASN A 354 -23.19 6.14 -32.78
CA ASN A 354 -22.93 5.10 -33.77
C ASN A 354 -22.83 3.72 -33.09
N PRO A 355 -23.54 2.69 -33.62
CA PRO A 355 -23.51 1.34 -33.08
C PRO A 355 -22.32 0.56 -33.67
N ILE A 356 -21.57 -0.18 -32.84
CA ILE A 356 -20.57 -1.14 -33.30
C ILE A 356 -21.16 -2.53 -33.12
N SER A 357 -21.36 -3.19 -34.26
CA SER A 357 -21.72 -4.59 -34.42
C SER A 357 -20.54 -5.52 -34.10
N ASP A 358 -20.91 -6.70 -33.61
CA ASP A 358 -20.06 -7.85 -33.39
C ASP A 358 -19.34 -8.31 -34.65
N THR A 359 -18.01 -8.45 -34.58
CA THR A 359 -17.28 -9.47 -35.35
C THR A 359 -16.11 -10.02 -34.53
N ASN A 360 -16.20 -11.32 -34.27
CA ASN A 360 -15.12 -12.20 -33.84
C ASN A 360 -13.92 -12.12 -34.78
N LEU A 361 -12.70 -12.10 -34.24
CA LEU A 361 -11.55 -12.74 -34.88
C LEU A 361 -10.48 -13.15 -33.85
N TYR A 362 -10.37 -14.46 -33.68
CA TYR A 362 -9.23 -15.17 -33.13
C TYR A 362 -7.99 -14.96 -34.02
N GLY A 363 -6.81 -14.85 -33.39
CA GLY A 363 -5.58 -15.41 -33.96
C GLY A 363 -4.37 -14.47 -34.07
N ALA A 364 -3.32 -14.84 -33.34
CA ALA A 364 -1.91 -14.47 -33.51
C ALA A 364 -1.54 -13.02 -33.10
N SER A 365 -0.39 -12.72 -32.51
CA SER A 365 0.76 -13.52 -32.12
C SER A 365 1.48 -12.79 -30.99
N SER A 366 2.18 -13.58 -30.18
CA SER A 366 3.25 -13.17 -29.30
C SER A 366 4.35 -12.44 -30.07
N THR A 367 4.56 -11.15 -29.82
CA THR A 367 5.84 -10.41 -29.98
C THR A 367 5.60 -8.91 -29.73
N LEU A 368 5.50 -8.48 -28.47
CA LEU A 368 5.65 -7.05 -28.07
C LEU A 368 5.63 -6.91 -26.53
N LYS A 369 6.58 -7.59 -25.86
CA LYS A 369 6.93 -7.30 -24.46
C LYS A 369 8.45 -7.18 -24.33
N LYS A 370 8.99 -6.17 -24.99
CA LYS A 370 10.34 -5.62 -24.77
C LYS A 370 10.35 -4.25 -25.43
N GLU A 371 9.88 -3.26 -24.69
CA GLU A 371 10.23 -1.83 -24.76
C GLU A 371 9.12 -1.05 -24.03
N LEU A 372 9.52 -0.05 -23.24
CA LEU A 372 8.74 0.70 -22.23
C LEU A 372 8.61 -0.08 -20.89
N GLY A 373 9.39 0.17 -19.84
CA GLY A 373 10.07 1.41 -19.45
C GLY A 373 9.15 2.21 -18.52
N ASN A 374 9.31 1.93 -17.21
CA ASN A 374 8.93 2.71 -16.03
C ASN A 374 8.01 3.92 -16.23
N HIS A 375 6.76 3.81 -15.79
CA HIS A 375 6.08 4.91 -15.10
C HIS A 375 5.19 4.35 -13.99
N ALA A 376 5.34 4.93 -12.82
CA ALA A 376 4.61 4.62 -11.59
C ALA A 376 3.10 4.74 -11.80
N TYR A 377 2.37 3.69 -11.42
CA TYR A 377 0.92 3.76 -11.21
C TYR A 377 0.65 3.76 -9.70
N CYS A 378 0.48 4.97 -9.14
CA CYS A 378 -0.24 5.18 -7.90
C CYS A 378 -1.73 5.00 -8.20
N GLY A 379 -2.28 3.81 -7.92
CA GLY A 379 -3.71 3.58 -7.90
C GLY A 379 -4.27 3.89 -6.51
N LEU A 380 -4.89 5.07 -6.34
CA LEU A 380 -5.82 5.34 -5.25
C LEU A 380 -7.02 4.39 -5.37
N PHE A 381 -7.19 3.48 -4.41
CA PHE A 381 -8.45 2.78 -4.18
C PHE A 381 -9.27 3.58 -3.15
N LEU A 382 -10.25 4.34 -3.63
CA LEU A 382 -11.37 4.81 -2.83
C LEU A 382 -12.43 3.70 -2.80
N VAL A 383 -12.52 2.97 -1.70
CA VAL A 383 -13.71 2.15 -1.39
C VAL A 383 -14.44 2.85 -0.26
N GLY A 384 -15.52 3.54 -0.61
CA GLY A 384 -16.52 4.01 0.33
C GLY A 384 -17.31 2.82 0.86
N SER A 385 -17.25 2.58 2.17
CA SER A 385 -18.12 1.61 2.84
C SER A 385 -19.04 2.37 3.80
N LYS A 386 -20.34 2.37 3.48
CA LYS A 386 -21.42 2.91 4.30
C LYS A 386 -21.81 1.88 5.38
N HIS A 387 -22.06 2.41 6.58
CA HIS A 387 -22.43 1.76 7.83
C HIS A 387 -23.43 0.59 7.78
N LYS A 388 -23.25 -0.37 8.71
CA LYS A 388 -24.30 -0.84 9.63
C LYS A 388 -23.71 -1.13 11.01
N LEU A 389 -24.07 -0.28 11.98
CA LEU A 389 -23.87 -0.48 13.42
C LEU A 389 -24.83 -1.58 13.88
N SER A 390 -24.31 -2.63 14.50
CA SER A 390 -25.08 -3.62 15.27
C SER A 390 -24.58 -3.55 16.71
N HIS A 391 -25.46 -3.07 17.59
CA HIS A 391 -25.29 -3.13 19.03
C HIS A 391 -25.50 -4.57 19.52
N GLN A 392 -24.51 -5.11 20.23
CA GLN A 392 -24.73 -6.19 21.21
C GLN A 392 -24.10 -5.79 22.56
N PRO A 393 -24.79 -6.02 23.69
CA PRO A 393 -24.33 -5.64 25.02
C PRO A 393 -23.37 -6.69 25.63
N PRO A 394 -22.55 -6.30 26.63
CA PRO A 394 -21.59 -7.20 27.27
C PRO A 394 -22.26 -8.08 28.34
N ASN A 395 -22.06 -9.40 28.24
CA ASN A 395 -22.41 -10.35 29.30
C ASN A 395 -21.29 -10.37 30.36
N HIS A 396 -21.51 -9.69 31.47
CA HIS A 396 -20.80 -9.91 32.73
C HIS A 396 -21.27 -11.23 33.36
N LYS A 397 -20.35 -12.17 33.62
CA LYS A 397 -20.52 -13.19 34.66
C LYS A 397 -19.24 -13.31 35.46
N GLU A 398 -19.21 -12.55 36.54
CA GLU A 398 -18.33 -12.76 37.69
C GLU A 398 -18.62 -14.14 38.30
N ARG A 399 -17.57 -14.91 38.58
CA ARG A 399 -17.61 -16.06 39.47
C ARG A 399 -16.56 -15.87 40.55
N PHE A 400 -17.00 -15.34 41.69
CA PHE A 400 -16.27 -15.45 42.95
C PHE A 400 -16.50 -16.85 43.55
N PRO A 401 -15.46 -17.51 44.09
CA PRO A 401 -15.64 -18.71 44.91
C PRO A 401 -16.07 -18.35 46.34
N PRO A 402 -16.88 -19.19 47.02
CA PRO A 402 -17.36 -18.91 48.37
C PRO A 402 -16.29 -19.23 49.43
N CYS A 403 -16.10 -18.30 50.36
CA CYS A 403 -15.46 -18.51 51.65
C CYS A 403 -16.27 -19.52 52.48
N THR A 404 -15.64 -20.61 52.91
CA THR A 404 -16.10 -21.42 54.04
C THR A 404 -15.15 -21.25 55.22
N THR A 405 -15.74 -20.89 56.34
CA THR A 405 -15.13 -20.70 57.67
C THR A 405 -14.60 -22.00 58.29
N ARG A 406 -13.49 -21.86 59.03
CA ARG A 406 -13.06 -22.55 60.26
C ARG A 406 -13.71 -23.90 60.61
N LYS A 407 -12.86 -24.92 60.75
CA LYS A 407 -12.47 -25.50 62.06
C LYS A 407 -11.00 -25.85 62.05
#